data_AF-A0A9D7YFN6-F1
#
_entry.id   AF-A0A9D7YFN6-F1
#
_cell.length_a   1.000
_cell.length_b   1.000
_cell.length_c   1.000
_cell.angle_alpha   90.00
_cell.angle_beta   90.00
_cell.angle_gamma   90.00
#
_symmetry.space_group_name_H-M   'P 1'
#
loop_
_entity.id
_entity.type
_entity.pdbx_description
1 polymer ?
#
loop_
_entity_poly.entity_id
_entity_poly.type
_entity_poly.pdbx_seq_one_letter_code
_entity_poly.pdbx_strand_id
1 'polypeptide(L)'
;MVKLRQIRKEIISNKNIIYFDYTASGQAYNPIEKRIQKILKTYANTHSEISSNAIITSKLYEKARKNLKKNLEIDSSFYLIPAGTGATGAIKKFQELMGIYIPPRTRKRYKIEPIKLPLVLIGPYEHHSNEISFREGLCEVIRIPLDDKDCIDLSCLEKKLKVNKDREIIASFSVASNVTGVLSDYKSIYKMIKKYNGILCLDAAAISPYLNIDCNYYDVLFLSPHKLLGGVGSCGLLVIKKELCIDEEPTFAGGGTVTYVSRKSHNFIDDFEIKEDAGTPGIMQLIRAS
;
A
#
# COMPACT_ATOMS: atom_id res chain seq x y z
N MET A 1 -30.26 -2.91 0.83
CA MET A 1 -29.65 -1.63 0.39
C MET A 1 -29.75 -0.61 1.52
N VAL A 2 -28.62 -0.07 1.99
CA VAL A 2 -28.63 1.08 2.93
C VAL A 2 -29.06 2.32 2.16
N LYS A 3 -30.00 3.12 2.69
CA LYS A 3 -30.46 4.35 2.03
C LYS A 3 -29.40 5.45 2.18
N LEU A 4 -29.07 6.19 1.11
CA LEU A 4 -28.10 7.32 1.14
C LEU A 4 -28.37 8.31 2.28
N ARG A 5 -29.66 8.60 2.55
CA ARG A 5 -30.08 9.46 3.67
C ARG A 5 -29.62 8.94 5.03
N GLN A 6 -29.57 7.62 5.21
CA GLN A 6 -29.11 6.99 6.44
C GLN A 6 -27.59 7.12 6.59
N ILE A 7 -26.84 6.89 5.50
CA ILE A 7 -25.38 7.09 5.49
C ILE A 7 -25.04 8.54 5.87
N ARG A 8 -25.67 9.52 5.22
CA ARG A 8 -25.45 10.95 5.53
C ARG A 8 -25.76 11.33 6.97
N LYS A 9 -26.78 10.71 7.59
CA LYS A 9 -27.13 10.98 9.00
C LYS A 9 -26.06 10.51 9.98
N GLU A 10 -25.29 9.51 9.60
CA GLU A 10 -24.27 8.85 10.43
C GLU A 10 -22.85 9.43 10.21
N ILE A 11 -22.68 10.34 9.25
CA ILE A 11 -21.45 11.15 9.14
C ILE A 11 -21.38 12.10 10.34
N ILE A 12 -20.20 12.17 10.98
CA ILE A 12 -20.01 12.91 12.24
C ILE A 12 -19.90 14.42 12.03
N SER A 13 -19.38 14.86 10.89
CA SER A 13 -19.14 16.28 10.62
C SER A 13 -20.40 17.14 10.76
N ASN A 14 -20.19 18.44 10.96
CA ASN A 14 -21.28 19.43 11.02
C ASN A 14 -22.21 19.30 9.80
N LYS A 15 -23.50 19.06 10.05
CA LYS A 15 -24.53 18.82 9.03
C LYS A 15 -24.85 20.06 8.18
N ASN A 16 -24.41 21.24 8.62
CA ASN A 16 -24.55 22.49 7.87
C ASN A 16 -23.44 22.68 6.83
N ILE A 17 -22.44 21.78 6.78
CA ILE A 17 -21.34 21.84 5.81
C ILE A 17 -21.60 20.82 4.71
N ILE A 18 -21.51 21.28 3.46
CA ILE A 18 -21.46 20.42 2.28
C ILE A 18 -19.98 20.10 2.01
N TYR A 19 -19.61 18.82 2.10
CA TYR A 19 -18.23 18.36 1.95
C TYR A 19 -18.01 17.71 0.58
N PHE A 20 -17.12 18.29 -0.23
CA PHE A 20 -16.77 17.80 -1.58
C PHE A 20 -15.27 17.51 -1.73
N ASP A 21 -14.57 17.25 -0.62
CA ASP A 21 -13.12 17.01 -0.60
C ASP A 21 -12.77 15.53 -0.27
N TYR A 22 -13.65 14.60 -0.65
CA TYR A 22 -13.47 13.16 -0.37
C TYR A 22 -12.22 12.56 -1.03
N THR A 23 -11.69 13.18 -2.08
CA THR A 23 -10.43 12.76 -2.72
C THR A 23 -9.22 12.96 -1.80
N ALA A 24 -9.28 13.96 -0.91
CA ALA A 24 -8.24 14.18 0.10
C ALA A 24 -8.41 13.22 1.28
N SER A 25 -9.61 13.13 1.85
CA SER A 25 -9.92 12.21 2.95
C SER A 25 -11.41 11.90 3.04
N GLY A 26 -11.74 10.69 3.48
CA GLY A 26 -13.07 10.36 3.93
C GLY A 26 -13.40 11.08 5.24
N GLN A 27 -14.69 11.20 5.54
CA GLN A 27 -15.18 11.75 6.80
C GLN A 27 -15.36 10.67 7.86
N ALA A 28 -15.26 11.02 9.14
CA ALA A 28 -15.54 10.09 10.23
C ALA A 28 -17.01 9.63 10.22
N TYR A 29 -17.23 8.37 10.57
CA TYR A 29 -18.53 7.69 10.41
C TYR A 29 -18.93 6.98 11.71
N ASN A 30 -20.08 7.37 12.28
CA ASN A 30 -20.53 6.94 13.60
C ASN A 30 -20.53 5.40 13.82
N PRO A 31 -21.02 4.57 12.89
CA PRO A 31 -20.97 3.12 13.04
C PRO A 31 -19.55 2.56 13.21
N ILE A 32 -18.57 3.14 12.52
CA ILE A 32 -17.17 2.74 12.63
C ILE A 32 -16.61 3.21 13.98
N GLU A 33 -16.84 4.47 14.38
CA GLU A 33 -16.35 4.96 15.67
C GLU A 33 -16.96 4.19 16.86
N LYS A 34 -18.25 3.87 16.82
CA LYS A 34 -18.91 3.03 17.84
C LYS A 34 -18.27 1.64 17.93
N ARG A 35 -17.91 1.06 16.79
CA ARG A 35 -17.22 -0.24 16.73
C ARG A 35 -15.82 -0.14 17.33
N ILE A 36 -15.07 0.90 16.99
CA ILE A 36 -13.72 1.16 17.53
C ILE A 36 -13.79 1.34 19.04
N GLN A 37 -14.70 2.19 19.55
CA GLN A 37 -14.92 2.36 20.99
C GLN A 37 -15.25 1.06 21.71
N LYS A 38 -16.05 0.17 21.08
CA LYS A 38 -16.37 -1.14 21.64
C LYS A 38 -15.13 -2.03 21.74
N ILE A 39 -14.28 -2.05 20.71
CA ILE A 39 -13.05 -2.87 20.68
C ILE A 39 -12.05 -2.39 21.74
N LEU A 40 -11.94 -1.07 21.94
CA LEU A 40 -11.02 -0.50 22.93
C LEU A 40 -11.30 -0.98 24.37
N LYS A 41 -12.53 -1.41 24.69
CA LYS A 41 -12.86 -1.98 26.00
C LYS A 41 -12.15 -3.30 26.30
N THR A 42 -11.74 -4.04 25.28
CA THR A 42 -11.03 -5.32 25.39
C THR A 42 -9.65 -5.27 24.75
N TYR A 43 -9.13 -4.07 24.49
CA TYR A 43 -7.85 -3.90 23.82
C TYR A 43 -6.70 -4.42 24.69
N ALA A 44 -5.84 -5.22 24.09
CA ALA A 44 -4.53 -5.57 24.63
C ALA A 44 -3.56 -5.79 23.46
N ASN A 45 -2.25 -5.74 23.75
CA ASN A 45 -1.23 -5.93 22.74
C ASN A 45 -1.29 -7.37 22.17
N THR A 46 -1.18 -7.50 20.85
CA THR A 46 -1.22 -8.80 20.15
C THR A 46 -0.01 -9.69 20.41
N HIS A 47 1.07 -9.15 21.01
CA HIS A 47 2.25 -9.91 21.44
C HIS A 47 2.06 -10.69 22.75
N SER A 48 0.91 -10.53 23.43
CA SER A 48 0.59 -11.32 24.62
C SER A 48 -0.31 -12.50 24.26
N GLU A 49 0.14 -13.72 24.52
CA GLU A 49 -0.64 -14.93 24.14
C GLU A 49 -1.53 -15.45 25.28
N ILE A 50 -1.36 -14.96 26.50
CA ILE A 50 -1.96 -15.54 27.71
C ILE A 50 -3.20 -14.73 28.19
N SER A 51 -3.23 -13.42 27.94
CA SER A 51 -4.36 -12.58 28.36
C SER A 51 -5.58 -12.81 27.46
N SER A 52 -6.75 -13.01 28.07
CA SER A 52 -8.02 -13.16 27.34
C SER A 52 -8.30 -11.99 26.39
N ASN A 53 -7.99 -10.75 26.81
CA ASN A 53 -8.11 -9.55 25.98
C ASN A 53 -7.13 -9.54 24.80
N ALA A 54 -5.93 -10.08 24.98
CA ALA A 54 -4.93 -10.16 23.92
C ALA A 54 -5.34 -11.18 22.86
N ILE A 55 -5.86 -12.33 23.28
CA ILE A 55 -6.46 -13.33 22.36
C ILE A 55 -7.62 -12.71 21.56
N ILE A 56 -8.50 -11.94 22.19
CA ILE A 56 -9.60 -11.24 21.51
C ILE A 56 -9.04 -10.26 20.47
N THR A 57 -8.05 -9.45 20.86
CA THR A 57 -7.47 -8.42 19.99
C THR A 57 -6.72 -9.04 18.80
N SER A 58 -5.93 -10.10 19.00
CA SER A 58 -5.25 -10.84 17.93
C SER A 58 -6.24 -11.43 16.93
N LYS A 59 -7.33 -12.05 17.41
CA LYS A 59 -8.41 -12.55 16.52
C LYS A 59 -9.07 -11.44 15.70
N LEU A 60 -9.26 -10.25 16.29
CA LEU A 60 -9.80 -9.10 15.56
C LEU A 60 -8.82 -8.58 14.51
N TYR A 61 -7.52 -8.55 14.83
CA TYR A 61 -6.46 -8.14 13.91
C TYR A 61 -6.34 -9.09 12.71
N GLU A 62 -6.28 -10.40 12.94
CA GLU A 62 -6.28 -11.40 11.87
C GLU A 62 -7.56 -11.35 11.03
N LYS A 63 -8.72 -11.17 11.68
CA LYS A 63 -10.00 -11.05 10.99
C LYS A 63 -10.04 -9.79 10.13
N ALA A 64 -9.47 -8.68 10.59
CA ALA A 64 -9.37 -7.46 9.80
C ALA A 64 -8.56 -7.70 8.52
N ARG A 65 -7.41 -8.37 8.62
CA ARG A 65 -6.61 -8.76 7.45
C ARG A 65 -7.40 -9.65 6.48
N LYS A 66 -8.04 -10.71 6.99
CA LYS A 66 -8.86 -11.63 6.17
C LYS A 66 -10.03 -10.92 5.48
N ASN A 67 -10.72 -10.03 6.19
CA ASN A 67 -11.80 -9.22 5.65
C ASN A 67 -11.30 -8.29 4.54
N LEU A 68 -10.16 -7.63 4.74
CA LEU A 68 -9.56 -6.76 3.72
C LEU A 68 -9.20 -7.53 2.46
N LYS A 69 -8.55 -8.70 2.58
CA LYS A 69 -8.25 -9.55 1.42
C LYS A 69 -9.51 -9.91 0.63
N LYS A 70 -10.58 -10.29 1.36
CA LYS A 70 -11.88 -10.60 0.76
C LYS A 70 -12.53 -9.38 0.10
N ASN A 71 -12.55 -8.24 0.79
CA ASN A 71 -13.22 -7.01 0.32
C ASN A 71 -12.49 -6.40 -0.88
N LEU A 72 -11.17 -6.56 -0.96
CA LEU A 72 -10.35 -6.16 -2.10
C LEU A 72 -10.33 -7.19 -3.23
N GLU A 73 -11.01 -8.33 -3.05
CA GLU A 73 -11.10 -9.40 -4.06
C GLU A 73 -9.73 -9.93 -4.53
N ILE A 74 -8.76 -10.00 -3.62
CA ILE A 74 -7.42 -10.51 -3.91
C ILE A 74 -7.33 -12.00 -3.60
N ASP A 75 -6.60 -12.74 -4.44
CA ASP A 75 -6.40 -14.17 -4.28
C ASP A 75 -5.24 -14.50 -3.32
N SER A 76 -4.92 -15.79 -3.19
CA SER A 76 -3.88 -16.29 -2.29
C SER A 76 -2.44 -16.04 -2.78
N SER A 77 -2.25 -15.49 -3.98
CA SER A 77 -0.95 -15.12 -4.53
C SER A 77 -0.41 -13.80 -3.96
N PHE A 78 -1.21 -13.09 -3.15
CA PHE A 78 -0.85 -11.82 -2.54
C PHE A 78 -0.67 -11.89 -1.02
N TYR A 79 0.29 -11.11 -0.53
CA TYR A 79 0.33 -10.59 0.82
C TYR A 79 -0.37 -9.24 0.89
N LEU A 80 -0.90 -8.91 2.07
CA LEU A 80 -1.45 -7.62 2.44
C LEU A 80 -0.73 -7.15 3.69
N ILE A 81 0.05 -6.08 3.58
CA ILE A 81 0.91 -5.54 4.63
C ILE A 81 0.39 -4.14 5.01
N PRO A 82 -0.04 -3.91 6.26
CA PRO A 82 -0.30 -2.56 6.75
C PRO A 82 1.02 -1.81 6.87
N ALA A 83 1.08 -0.59 6.33
CA ALA A 83 2.32 0.16 6.26
C ALA A 83 2.09 1.65 6.47
N GLY A 84 2.66 2.20 7.55
CA GLY A 84 2.65 3.62 7.85
C GLY A 84 1.27 4.27 7.71
N THR A 85 1.24 5.46 7.14
CA THR A 85 0.00 6.22 6.89
C THR A 85 -0.21 6.47 5.40
N GLY A 86 -1.41 6.15 4.92
CA GLY A 86 -1.80 6.30 3.52
C GLY A 86 -0.95 5.48 2.54
N ALA A 87 -1.20 5.67 1.25
CA ALA A 87 -0.46 4.99 0.18
C ALA A 87 1.03 5.34 0.22
N THR A 88 1.41 6.51 0.72
CA THR A 88 2.82 6.89 0.94
C THR A 88 3.55 5.89 1.84
N GLY A 89 2.93 5.45 2.94
CA GLY A 89 3.49 4.43 3.82
C GLY A 89 3.66 3.08 3.11
N ALA A 90 2.68 2.70 2.31
CA ALA A 90 2.71 1.48 1.49
C ALA A 90 3.79 1.53 0.39
N ILE A 91 3.94 2.66 -0.31
CA ILE A 91 4.98 2.89 -1.31
C ILE A 91 6.36 2.79 -0.66
N LYS A 92 6.57 3.46 0.48
CA LYS A 92 7.85 3.35 1.19
C LYS A 92 8.17 1.90 1.57
N LYS A 93 7.19 1.16 2.11
CA LYS A 93 7.37 -0.26 2.46
C LYS A 93 7.72 -1.11 1.24
N PHE A 94 7.07 -0.87 0.11
CA PHE A 94 7.43 -1.52 -1.15
C PHE A 94 8.86 -1.18 -1.58
N GLN A 95 9.28 0.09 -1.49
CA GLN A 95 10.64 0.49 -1.82
C GLN A 95 11.68 -0.16 -0.89
N GLU A 96 11.34 -0.38 0.38
CA GLU A 96 12.18 -1.14 1.32
C GLU A 96 12.29 -2.61 0.90
N LEU A 97 11.18 -3.25 0.53
CA LEU A 97 11.14 -4.63 0.05
C LEU A 97 11.90 -4.84 -1.26
N MET A 98 11.83 -3.89 -2.18
CA MET A 98 12.58 -3.96 -3.45
C MET A 98 14.04 -3.51 -3.31
N GLY A 99 14.50 -3.12 -2.12
CA GLY A 99 15.87 -2.63 -1.92
C GLY A 99 16.17 -1.27 -2.59
N ILE A 100 15.15 -0.52 -2.98
CA ILE A 100 15.29 0.78 -3.68
C ILE A 100 15.11 1.99 -2.75
N TYR A 101 14.82 1.78 -1.46
CA TYR A 101 14.83 2.83 -0.45
C TYR A 101 16.12 2.82 0.36
N ILE A 102 16.74 3.99 0.52
CA ILE A 102 17.83 4.17 1.48
C ILE A 102 17.68 5.49 2.23
N PRO A 103 17.78 5.49 3.58
CA PRO A 103 17.77 6.74 4.33
C PRO A 103 18.91 7.69 3.91
N PRO A 104 18.65 9.00 3.73
CA PRO A 104 19.67 9.96 3.28
C PRO A 104 20.94 9.97 4.13
N ARG A 105 20.80 9.76 5.45
CA ARG A 105 21.94 9.69 6.37
C ARG A 105 22.83 8.47 6.09
N THR A 106 22.23 7.34 5.72
CA THR A 106 22.97 6.12 5.33
C THR A 106 23.72 6.35 4.03
N ARG A 107 23.05 6.92 3.01
CA ARG A 107 23.68 7.29 1.72
C ARG A 107 24.89 8.22 1.95
N LYS A 108 24.74 9.25 2.78
CA LYS A 108 25.84 10.19 3.12
C LYS A 108 26.97 9.53 3.92
N ARG A 109 26.65 8.62 4.86
CA ARG A 109 27.64 7.93 5.70
C ARG A 109 28.54 7.03 4.88
N TYR A 110 27.97 6.29 3.93
CA TYR A 110 28.69 5.26 3.18
C TYR A 110 29.05 5.66 1.74
N LYS A 111 28.68 6.88 1.30
CA LYS A 111 28.95 7.40 -0.05
C LYS A 111 28.61 6.38 -1.15
N ILE A 112 27.40 5.84 -1.09
CA ILE A 112 26.98 4.75 -1.98
C ILE A 112 26.79 5.29 -3.40
N GLU A 113 27.50 4.68 -4.35
CA GLU A 113 27.38 4.90 -5.80
C GLU A 113 26.96 3.58 -6.48
N PRO A 114 25.65 3.34 -6.69
CA PRO A 114 25.16 2.10 -7.29
C PRO A 114 25.54 2.02 -8.77
N ILE A 115 26.05 0.87 -9.21
CA ILE A 115 26.60 0.70 -10.58
C ILE A 115 25.54 0.11 -11.55
N LYS A 116 24.39 -0.37 -11.05
CA LYS A 116 23.28 -0.90 -11.86
C LYS A 116 21.95 -0.65 -11.17
N LEU A 117 21.33 0.48 -11.47
CA LEU A 117 20.04 0.85 -10.88
C LEU A 117 18.86 0.22 -11.65
N PRO A 118 17.81 -0.26 -10.94
CA PRO A 118 16.56 -0.60 -11.61
C PRO A 118 15.97 0.64 -12.28
N LEU A 119 15.20 0.40 -13.35
CA LEU A 119 14.44 1.43 -14.03
C LEU A 119 13.03 1.50 -13.46
N VAL A 120 12.65 2.66 -12.95
CA VAL A 120 11.28 2.97 -12.57
C VAL A 120 10.61 3.80 -13.67
N LEU A 121 9.50 3.29 -14.22
CA LEU A 121 8.63 4.00 -15.14
C LEU A 121 7.45 4.57 -14.35
N ILE A 122 7.21 5.88 -14.46
CA ILE A 122 6.08 6.55 -13.80
C ILE A 122 5.16 7.24 -14.81
N GLY A 123 3.90 7.43 -14.44
CA GLY A 123 2.91 8.12 -15.25
C GLY A 123 3.05 9.65 -15.28
N PRO A 124 2.24 10.31 -16.13
CA PRO A 124 2.26 11.75 -16.29
C PRO A 124 1.49 12.52 -15.21
N TYR A 125 0.72 11.85 -14.35
CA TYR A 125 -0.12 12.49 -13.33
C TYR A 125 -0.01 11.81 -11.96
N GLU A 126 1.18 11.30 -11.65
CA GLU A 126 1.43 10.68 -10.35
C GLU A 126 1.30 11.68 -9.20
N HIS A 127 0.67 11.25 -8.12
CA HIS A 127 0.78 11.97 -6.86
C HIS A 127 2.24 12.00 -6.40
N HIS A 128 2.66 13.04 -5.68
CA HIS A 128 4.07 13.22 -5.30
C HIS A 128 4.67 12.03 -4.53
N SER A 129 3.86 11.30 -3.76
CA SER A 129 4.29 10.06 -3.09
C SER A 129 4.71 8.96 -4.06
N ASN A 130 4.15 8.93 -5.26
CA ASN A 130 4.41 7.98 -6.33
C ASN A 130 5.34 8.55 -7.44
N GLU A 131 5.94 9.72 -7.22
CA GLU A 131 6.94 10.33 -8.13
C GLU A 131 8.24 10.67 -7.40
N ILE A 132 8.16 11.56 -6.40
CA ILE A 132 9.34 12.12 -5.72
C ILE A 132 10.07 11.03 -4.95
N SER A 133 9.35 10.10 -4.34
CA SER A 133 9.94 8.98 -3.60
C SER A 133 10.87 8.13 -4.47
N PHE A 134 10.51 7.88 -5.73
CA PHE A 134 11.36 7.14 -6.68
C PHE A 134 12.51 7.98 -7.19
N ARG A 135 12.30 9.29 -7.42
CA ARG A 135 13.40 10.20 -7.81
C ARG A 135 14.49 10.29 -6.75
N GLU A 136 14.11 10.18 -5.48
CA GLU A 136 15.03 10.13 -4.35
C GLU A 136 15.52 8.71 -4.01
N GLY A 137 14.97 7.69 -4.68
CA GLY A 137 15.29 6.28 -4.47
C GLY A 137 16.61 5.84 -5.09
N LEU A 138 16.96 4.58 -4.88
CA LEU A 138 18.05 3.89 -5.57
C LEU A 138 17.51 3.29 -6.88
N CYS A 139 17.08 4.15 -7.79
CA CYS A 139 16.59 3.77 -9.10
C CYS A 139 16.75 4.94 -10.09
N GLU A 140 16.73 4.63 -11.38
CA GLU A 140 16.55 5.64 -12.42
C GLU A 140 15.06 5.81 -12.71
N VAL A 141 14.62 7.05 -12.93
CA VAL A 141 13.19 7.34 -13.17
C VAL A 141 12.99 7.88 -14.57
N ILE A 142 12.06 7.29 -15.33
CA ILE A 142 11.56 7.85 -16.59
C ILE A 142 10.06 8.09 -16.47
N ARG A 143 9.65 9.33 -16.72
CA ARG A 143 8.25 9.72 -16.79
C ARG A 143 7.70 9.47 -18.20
N ILE A 144 6.59 8.76 -18.29
CA ILE A 144 5.84 8.58 -19.53
C ILE A 144 4.93 9.81 -19.72
N PRO A 145 4.94 10.47 -20.89
CA PRO A 145 4.13 11.65 -21.13
C PRO A 145 2.64 11.30 -21.35
N LEU A 146 1.83 12.36 -21.45
CA LEU A 146 0.47 12.24 -21.98
C LEU A 146 0.51 12.06 -23.50
N ASP A 147 -0.49 11.36 -24.04
CA ASP A 147 -0.81 11.38 -25.47
C ASP A 147 -1.72 12.58 -25.82
N ASP A 148 -2.11 12.68 -27.09
CA ASP A 148 -3.00 13.75 -27.59
C ASP A 148 -4.42 13.70 -27.02
N LYS A 149 -4.75 12.71 -26.18
CA LYS A 149 -6.04 12.51 -25.52
C LYS A 149 -5.94 12.65 -24.00
N ASP A 150 -4.88 13.28 -23.49
CA ASP A 150 -4.59 13.44 -22.07
C ASP A 150 -4.58 12.09 -21.29
N CYS A 151 -4.24 11.01 -21.98
CA CYS A 151 -4.06 9.67 -21.42
C CYS A 151 -2.57 9.30 -21.38
N ILE A 152 -2.20 8.22 -20.69
CA ILE A 152 -0.81 7.73 -20.71
C ILE A 152 -0.43 7.34 -22.16
N ASP A 153 0.65 7.90 -22.69
CA ASP A 153 1.16 7.52 -24.01
C ASP A 153 1.73 6.08 -24.00
N LEU A 154 0.88 5.12 -24.34
CA LEU A 154 1.24 3.71 -24.42
C LEU A 154 2.30 3.46 -25.51
N SER A 155 2.33 4.24 -26.59
CA SER A 155 3.36 4.10 -27.64
C SER A 155 4.74 4.51 -27.11
N CYS A 156 4.82 5.58 -26.33
CA CYS A 156 6.04 5.98 -25.63
C CYS A 156 6.44 4.93 -24.59
N LEU A 157 5.49 4.43 -23.80
CA LEU A 157 5.72 3.35 -22.84
C LEU A 157 6.36 2.12 -23.51
N GLU A 158 5.79 1.62 -24.63
CA GLU A 158 6.35 0.47 -25.33
C GLU A 158 7.77 0.72 -25.83
N LYS A 159 8.03 1.92 -26.39
CA LYS A 159 9.38 2.32 -26.83
C LYS A 159 10.37 2.28 -25.67
N LYS A 160 10.01 2.84 -24.51
CA LYS A 160 10.87 2.86 -23.32
C LYS A 160 11.12 1.46 -22.78
N LEU A 161 10.11 0.60 -22.74
CA LEU A 161 10.26 -0.81 -22.37
C LEU A 161 11.20 -1.56 -23.32
N LYS A 162 11.02 -1.39 -24.63
CA LYS A 162 11.85 -2.06 -25.64
C LYS A 162 13.33 -1.68 -25.55
N VAL A 163 13.63 -0.39 -25.32
CA VAL A 163 15.01 0.09 -25.15
C VAL A 163 15.65 -0.42 -23.87
N ASN A 164 14.85 -0.66 -22.83
CA ASN A 164 15.34 -1.04 -21.49
C ASN A 164 15.05 -2.51 -21.12
N LYS A 165 14.74 -3.37 -22.11
CA LYS A 165 14.26 -4.74 -21.91
C LYS A 165 15.16 -5.65 -21.04
N ASP A 166 16.46 -5.35 -20.97
CA ASP A 166 17.46 -6.14 -20.25
C ASP A 166 17.72 -5.59 -18.83
N ARG A 167 16.95 -4.58 -18.40
CA ARG A 167 17.02 -4.00 -17.05
C ARG A 167 15.93 -4.61 -16.16
N GLU A 168 16.15 -4.52 -14.86
CA GLU A 168 15.06 -4.65 -13.89
C GLU A 168 14.09 -3.47 -14.06
N ILE A 169 12.84 -3.76 -14.41
CA ILE A 169 11.82 -2.76 -14.69
C ILE A 169 10.74 -2.81 -13.60
N ILE A 170 10.53 -1.65 -12.97
CA ILE A 170 9.41 -1.39 -12.08
C ILE A 170 8.56 -0.30 -12.73
N ALA A 171 7.27 -0.53 -12.90
CA ALA A 171 6.33 0.45 -13.41
C ALA A 171 5.40 0.84 -12.27
N SER A 172 5.29 2.13 -11.94
CA SER A 172 4.36 2.62 -10.92
C SER A 172 3.43 3.67 -11.51
N PHE A 173 2.14 3.33 -11.61
CA PHE A 173 1.14 4.19 -12.24
C PHE A 173 -0.08 4.39 -11.35
N SER A 174 -0.59 5.62 -11.32
CA SER A 174 -1.89 5.90 -10.70
C SER A 174 -3.00 5.27 -11.52
N VAL A 175 -3.94 4.57 -10.87
CA VAL A 175 -5.12 4.02 -11.56
C VAL A 175 -6.06 5.15 -11.99
N ALA A 176 -6.17 6.19 -11.17
CA ALA A 176 -6.95 7.38 -11.47
C ALA A 176 -6.19 8.63 -11.04
N SER A 177 -6.20 9.67 -11.87
CA SER A 177 -5.67 10.98 -11.48
C SER A 177 -6.51 11.56 -10.33
N ASN A 178 -5.86 11.99 -9.25
CA ASN A 178 -6.53 12.68 -8.15
C ASN A 178 -6.93 14.13 -8.49
N VAL A 179 -6.51 14.64 -9.64
CA VAL A 179 -6.82 16.00 -10.11
C VAL A 179 -7.91 15.96 -11.17
N THR A 180 -7.73 15.17 -12.23
CA THR A 180 -8.64 15.15 -13.39
C THR A 180 -9.68 14.04 -13.32
N GLY A 181 -9.46 13.00 -12.51
CA GLY A 181 -10.30 11.80 -12.48
C GLY A 181 -10.12 10.86 -13.67
N VAL A 182 -9.18 11.16 -14.60
CA VAL A 182 -8.86 10.28 -15.74
C VAL A 182 -8.45 8.90 -15.23
N LEU A 183 -9.07 7.86 -15.78
CA LEU A 183 -8.76 6.47 -15.49
C LEU A 183 -7.68 5.95 -16.45
N SER A 184 -6.62 5.41 -15.90
CA SER A 184 -5.57 4.73 -16.65
C SER A 184 -6.09 3.39 -17.17
N ASP A 185 -5.74 3.02 -18.41
CA ASP A 185 -5.93 1.65 -18.92
C ASP A 185 -4.89 0.70 -18.31
N TYR A 186 -5.04 0.45 -17.00
CA TYR A 186 -4.10 -0.36 -16.21
C TYR A 186 -4.02 -1.81 -16.72
N LYS A 187 -5.05 -2.32 -17.40
CA LYS A 187 -5.06 -3.67 -17.98
C LYS A 187 -4.11 -3.76 -19.18
N SER A 188 -4.16 -2.78 -20.08
CA SER A 188 -3.21 -2.70 -21.20
C SER A 188 -1.79 -2.44 -20.71
N ILE A 189 -1.62 -1.53 -19.75
CA ILE A 189 -0.32 -1.27 -19.11
C ILE A 189 0.25 -2.57 -18.53
N TYR A 190 -0.53 -3.33 -17.75
CA TYR A 190 -0.09 -4.61 -17.18
C TYR A 190 0.44 -5.57 -18.25
N LYS A 191 -0.36 -5.84 -19.29
CA LYS A 191 0.04 -6.75 -20.39
C LYS A 191 1.35 -6.30 -21.04
N MET A 192 1.53 -5.00 -21.24
CA MET A 192 2.76 -4.45 -21.81
C MET A 192 3.95 -4.63 -20.87
N ILE A 193 3.81 -4.29 -19.58
CA ILE A 193 4.88 -4.44 -18.60
C ILE A 193 5.31 -5.91 -18.48
N LYS A 194 4.35 -6.85 -18.40
CA LYS A 194 4.67 -8.28 -18.27
C LYS A 194 5.38 -8.86 -19.49
N LYS A 195 5.14 -8.35 -20.70
CA LYS A 195 5.88 -8.74 -21.93
C LYS A 195 7.41 -8.50 -21.79
N TYR A 196 7.82 -7.59 -20.92
CA TYR A 196 9.21 -7.26 -20.65
C TYR A 196 9.65 -7.68 -19.24
N ASN A 197 8.97 -8.67 -18.63
CA ASN A 197 9.26 -9.19 -17.29
C ASN A 197 9.27 -8.12 -16.17
N GLY A 198 8.60 -6.99 -16.39
CA GLY A 198 8.53 -5.93 -15.39
C GLY A 198 7.53 -6.21 -14.27
N ILE A 199 7.63 -5.42 -13.21
CA ILE A 199 6.70 -5.36 -12.08
C ILE A 199 5.75 -4.19 -12.31
N LEU A 200 4.43 -4.41 -12.21
CA LEU A 200 3.46 -3.30 -12.20
C LEU A 200 2.93 -3.02 -10.79
N CYS A 201 3.21 -1.81 -10.33
CA CYS A 201 2.65 -1.19 -9.14
C CYS A 201 1.54 -0.22 -9.53
N LEU A 202 0.39 -0.31 -8.84
CA LEU A 202 -0.74 0.59 -9.04
C LEU A 202 -1.01 1.42 -7.79
N ASP A 203 -1.04 2.75 -7.93
CA ASP A 203 -1.58 3.63 -6.88
C ASP A 203 -3.10 3.76 -7.05
N ALA A 204 -3.84 3.14 -6.13
CA ALA A 204 -5.29 3.15 -6.12
C ALA A 204 -5.88 4.07 -5.03
N ALA A 205 -5.07 4.96 -4.44
CA ALA A 205 -5.53 5.85 -3.37
C ALA A 205 -6.75 6.68 -3.77
N ALA A 206 -6.77 7.24 -4.97
CA ALA A 206 -7.88 8.07 -5.45
C ALA A 206 -9.13 7.26 -5.85
N ILE A 207 -8.95 6.02 -6.32
CA ILE A 207 -10.04 5.23 -6.94
C ILE A 207 -10.70 4.22 -5.98
N SER A 208 -9.98 3.79 -4.95
CA SER A 208 -10.44 2.78 -3.98
C SER A 208 -11.77 3.06 -3.25
N PRO A 209 -12.24 4.30 -3.06
CA PRO A 209 -13.61 4.54 -2.56
C PRO A 209 -14.72 4.14 -3.55
N TYR A 210 -14.40 3.99 -4.84
CA TYR A 210 -15.37 3.88 -5.92
C TYR A 210 -15.43 2.48 -6.55
N LEU A 211 -14.28 1.79 -6.67
CA LEU A 211 -14.21 0.44 -7.24
C LEU A 211 -12.97 -0.32 -6.73
N ASN A 212 -13.06 -1.65 -6.81
CA ASN A 212 -11.93 -2.56 -6.62
C ASN A 212 -11.12 -2.71 -7.92
N ILE A 213 -9.82 -2.97 -7.78
CA ILE A 213 -8.92 -3.25 -8.90
C ILE A 213 -8.83 -4.76 -9.08
N ASP A 214 -9.06 -5.22 -10.30
CA ASP A 214 -8.93 -6.63 -10.69
C ASP A 214 -7.50 -7.14 -10.43
N CYS A 215 -7.36 -8.10 -9.51
CA CYS A 215 -6.09 -8.61 -9.02
C CYS A 215 -5.26 -9.36 -10.07
N ASN A 216 -5.84 -9.69 -11.23
CA ASN A 216 -5.12 -10.27 -12.36
C ASN A 216 -4.23 -9.26 -13.11
N TYR A 217 -4.35 -7.96 -12.83
CA TYR A 217 -3.72 -6.89 -13.61
C TYR A 217 -2.80 -5.97 -12.80
N TYR A 218 -2.23 -6.47 -11.72
CA TYR A 218 -1.12 -5.81 -11.02
C TYR A 218 -0.25 -6.83 -10.29
N ASP A 219 0.98 -6.42 -9.95
CA ASP A 219 1.85 -7.17 -9.06
C ASP A 219 1.87 -6.52 -7.66
N VAL A 220 1.63 -5.21 -7.59
CA VAL A 220 1.57 -4.41 -6.36
C VAL A 220 0.43 -3.39 -6.42
N LEU A 221 -0.28 -3.18 -5.30
CA LEU A 221 -1.34 -2.18 -5.15
C LEU A 221 -1.13 -1.36 -3.88
N PHE A 222 -1.16 -0.03 -4.01
CA PHE A 222 -1.08 0.91 -2.89
C PHE A 222 -2.46 1.51 -2.59
N LEU A 223 -2.86 1.50 -1.32
CA LEU A 223 -4.16 1.98 -0.89
C LEU A 223 -4.06 2.99 0.25
N SER A 224 -5.02 3.90 0.28
CA SER A 224 -5.20 4.90 1.34
C SER A 224 -6.58 4.78 1.99
N PRO A 225 -6.79 3.83 2.92
CA PRO A 225 -8.11 3.64 3.54
C PRO A 225 -8.68 4.89 4.20
N HIS A 226 -7.87 5.87 4.62
CA HIS A 226 -8.35 7.15 5.14
C HIS A 226 -9.18 7.97 4.15
N LYS A 227 -9.07 7.70 2.84
CA LYS A 227 -9.90 8.31 1.79
C LYS A 227 -11.29 7.68 1.69
N LEU A 228 -11.50 6.52 2.32
CA LEU A 228 -12.81 5.88 2.41
C LEU A 228 -13.61 6.47 3.59
N LEU A 229 -14.94 6.43 3.47
CA LEU A 229 -15.84 6.87 4.53
C LEU A 229 -15.58 6.09 5.84
N GLY A 230 -15.25 6.82 6.91
CA GLY A 230 -14.92 6.29 8.23
C GLY A 230 -13.48 5.78 8.39
N GLY A 231 -12.65 5.89 7.35
CA GLY A 231 -11.27 5.43 7.36
C GLY A 231 -10.28 6.34 8.10
N VAL A 232 -10.71 7.47 8.65
CA VAL A 232 -9.83 8.44 9.33
C VAL A 232 -9.02 7.78 10.45
N GLY A 233 -7.68 7.82 10.36
CA GLY A 233 -6.77 7.18 11.32
C GLY A 233 -6.43 5.72 11.03
N SER A 234 -6.78 5.23 9.84
CA SER A 234 -6.30 3.93 9.32
C SER A 234 -4.86 3.99 8.82
N CYS A 235 -4.25 2.82 8.67
CA CYS A 235 -2.92 2.65 8.10
C CYS A 235 -2.98 2.71 6.57
N GLY A 236 -1.83 2.85 5.91
CA GLY A 236 -1.69 2.48 4.50
C GLY A 236 -1.77 0.97 4.32
N LEU A 237 -2.20 0.50 3.14
CA LEU A 237 -2.15 -0.93 2.79
C LEU A 237 -1.29 -1.12 1.55
N LEU A 238 -0.34 -2.03 1.66
CA LEU A 238 0.44 -2.59 0.56
C LEU A 238 -0.10 -3.97 0.24
N VAL A 239 -0.64 -4.17 -0.96
CA VAL A 239 -0.90 -5.51 -1.49
C VAL A 239 0.21 -5.84 -2.46
N ILE A 240 0.86 -6.99 -2.29
CA ILE A 240 2.06 -7.36 -3.05
C ILE A 240 2.07 -8.85 -3.35
N LYS A 241 2.41 -9.23 -4.59
CA LYS A 241 2.56 -10.64 -4.93
C LYS A 241 3.65 -11.29 -4.11
N LYS A 242 3.37 -12.50 -3.62
CA LYS A 242 4.29 -13.29 -2.79
C LYS A 242 5.62 -13.56 -3.47
N GLU A 243 5.64 -13.71 -4.80
CA GLU A 243 6.85 -13.94 -5.59
C GLU A 243 7.85 -12.77 -5.56
N LEU A 244 7.41 -11.56 -5.17
CA LEU A 244 8.28 -10.40 -5.00
C LEU A 244 8.88 -10.31 -3.59
N CYS A 245 8.46 -11.19 -2.68
CA CYS A 245 8.82 -11.19 -1.27
C CYS A 245 9.77 -12.37 -0.99
N ILE A 246 11.00 -12.26 -1.49
CA ILE A 246 11.97 -13.37 -1.53
C ILE A 246 12.94 -13.39 -0.34
N ASP A 247 13.04 -12.29 0.41
CA ASP A 247 14.03 -12.15 1.46
C ASP A 247 13.66 -12.94 2.73
N GLU A 248 14.68 -13.56 3.32
CA GLU A 248 14.55 -14.26 4.60
C GLU A 248 14.44 -13.27 5.77
N GLU A 249 15.14 -12.14 5.72
CA GLU A 249 15.05 -11.09 6.74
C GLU A 249 13.90 -10.11 6.51
N PRO A 250 13.29 -9.54 7.58
CA PRO A 250 12.37 -8.42 7.44
C PRO A 250 13.09 -7.15 6.99
N THR A 251 12.36 -6.25 6.32
CA THR A 251 12.86 -4.89 6.02
C THR A 251 13.29 -4.10 7.27
N PHE A 252 12.71 -4.43 8.43
CA PHE A 252 13.13 -3.92 9.72
C PHE A 252 12.99 -5.00 10.79
N ALA A 253 14.12 -5.47 11.33
CA ALA A 253 14.13 -6.45 12.42
C ALA A 253 13.88 -5.78 13.78
N GLY A 254 12.97 -6.36 14.56
CA GLY A 254 12.62 -5.86 15.89
C GLY A 254 11.80 -6.85 16.70
N GLY A 255 11.30 -6.41 17.86
CA GLY A 255 10.38 -7.23 18.66
C GLY A 255 9.18 -7.68 17.82
N GLY A 256 8.72 -8.92 17.99
CA GLY A 256 7.58 -9.43 17.22
C GLY A 256 7.91 -9.97 15.82
N THR A 257 9.16 -9.88 15.35
CA THR A 257 9.60 -10.44 14.06
C THR A 257 10.29 -11.80 14.17
N VAL A 258 10.53 -12.27 15.40
CA VAL A 258 11.41 -13.39 15.72
C VAL A 258 10.68 -14.51 16.45
N THR A 259 11.07 -15.76 16.18
CA THR A 259 10.63 -16.96 16.91
C THR A 259 11.59 -17.34 18.04
N TYR A 260 12.87 -17.01 17.88
CA TYR A 260 13.92 -17.31 18.85
C TYR A 260 14.97 -16.19 18.87
N VAL A 261 15.49 -15.86 20.06
CA VAL A 261 16.59 -14.90 20.25
C VAL A 261 17.55 -15.42 21.31
N SER A 262 18.84 -15.39 20.98
CA SER A 262 19.96 -15.60 21.89
C SER A 262 20.88 -14.37 21.90
N ARG A 263 21.95 -14.42 22.71
CA ARG A 263 22.98 -13.36 22.70
C ARG A 263 23.75 -13.25 21.38
N LYS A 264 23.71 -14.29 20.52
CA LYS A 264 24.54 -14.38 19.31
C LYS A 264 23.76 -14.67 18.03
N SER A 265 22.50 -15.08 18.14
CA SER A 265 21.69 -15.52 17.01
C SER A 265 20.21 -15.24 17.25
N HIS A 266 19.44 -15.21 16.18
CA HIS A 266 17.98 -15.15 16.21
C HIS A 266 17.42 -15.84 14.97
N ASN A 267 16.17 -16.30 15.08
CA ASN A 267 15.41 -16.84 13.95
C ASN A 267 14.20 -15.93 13.73
N PHE A 268 13.94 -15.57 12.47
CA PHE A 268 12.76 -14.82 12.10
C PHE A 268 11.52 -15.71 12.04
N ILE A 269 10.35 -15.06 12.01
CA ILE A 269 9.06 -15.72 11.79
C ILE A 269 8.91 -16.05 10.31
N ASP A 270 8.42 -17.26 10.00
CA ASP A 270 8.24 -17.71 8.61
C ASP A 270 7.08 -17.01 7.89
N ASP A 271 6.02 -16.65 8.62
CA ASP A 271 4.89 -15.90 8.05
C ASP A 271 5.34 -14.48 7.67
N PHE A 272 5.38 -14.21 6.36
CA PHE A 272 5.87 -12.95 5.81
C PHE A 272 5.06 -11.72 6.28
N GLU A 273 3.74 -11.84 6.42
CA GLU A 273 2.89 -10.71 6.83
C GLU A 273 3.14 -10.33 8.29
N ILE A 274 3.43 -11.32 9.13
CA ILE A 274 3.80 -11.11 10.54
C ILE A 274 5.26 -10.63 10.64
N LYS A 275 6.17 -11.23 9.86
CA LYS A 275 7.58 -10.87 9.80
C LYS A 275 7.78 -9.39 9.47
N GLU A 276 6.97 -8.84 8.58
CA GLU A 276 7.05 -7.43 8.17
C GLU A 276 6.32 -6.44 9.09
N ASP A 277 5.63 -6.92 10.14
CA ASP A 277 4.89 -6.15 11.14
C ASP A 277 5.72 -5.94 12.44
N ALA A 278 6.96 -5.46 12.28
CA ALA A 278 7.89 -5.28 13.39
C ALA A 278 7.40 -4.34 14.49
N GLY A 279 7.65 -4.70 15.74
CA GLY A 279 7.18 -3.99 16.93
C GLY A 279 5.70 -4.23 17.19
N THR A 280 5.05 -3.36 17.97
CA THR A 280 3.59 -3.42 18.09
C THR A 280 2.98 -2.85 16.80
N PRO A 281 2.25 -3.64 16.00
CA PRO A 281 1.73 -3.15 14.73
C PRO A 281 0.63 -2.11 14.95
N GLY A 282 0.20 -1.45 13.88
CA GLY A 282 -0.95 -0.56 13.87
C GLY A 282 -2.27 -1.33 14.05
N ILE A 283 -2.48 -2.01 15.19
CA ILE A 283 -3.60 -2.91 15.45
C ILE A 283 -4.94 -2.22 15.16
N MET A 284 -5.18 -1.08 15.81
CA MET A 284 -6.42 -0.32 15.63
C MET A 284 -6.49 0.34 14.25
N GLN A 285 -5.34 0.61 13.62
CA GLN A 285 -5.28 1.19 12.28
C GLN A 285 -5.73 0.19 11.21
N LEU A 286 -5.27 -1.06 11.28
CA LEU A 286 -5.70 -2.14 10.38
C LEU A 286 -7.16 -2.53 10.62
N ILE A 287 -7.56 -2.65 11.90
CA ILE A 287 -8.96 -2.94 12.25
C ILE A 287 -9.91 -1.87 11.71
N ARG A 288 -9.49 -0.60 11.69
CA ARG A 288 -10.26 0.51 11.13
C ARG A 288 -10.30 0.49 9.60
N ALA A 289 -9.22 0.03 8.95
CA ALA A 289 -9.19 -0.12 7.50
C ALA A 289 -10.16 -1.21 7.01
N SER A 290 -10.39 -2.26 7.82
CA SER A 290 -11.28 -3.40 7.53
C SER A 290 -12.76 -3.13 7.75
#